data_AF-A0A3C0TDT2-F1
#
_entry.id   AF-A0A3C0TDT2-F1
#
_cell.length_a   1.000
_cell.length_b   1.000
_cell.length_c   1.000
_cell.angle_alpha   90.00
_cell.angle_beta   90.00
_cell.angle_gamma   90.00
#
_symmetry.space_group_name_H-M   'P 1'
#
loop_
_entity.id
_entity.type
_entity.pdbx_description
1 polymer ?
#
loop_
_entity_poly.entity_id
_entity_poly.type
_entity_poly.pdbx_seq_one_letter_code
_entity_poly.pdbx_strand_id
1 'polypeptide(L)' 'MAPNIVLFMTDQLRRDALGCYGNEICKTPNLDKLAAEGARFDQAYTVSPV' A
#
# COMPACT_ATOMS: atom_id res chain seq x y z
N MET A 1 -22.59 -15.82 4.20
CA MET A 1 -21.53 -15.43 5.16
C MET A 1 -20.99 -14.08 4.76
N ALA A 2 -20.79 -13.18 5.72
CA ALA A 2 -20.12 -11.90 5.46
C ALA A 2 -18.59 -12.08 5.58
N PRO A 3 -17.78 -11.40 4.76
CA PRO A 3 -16.32 -11.44 4.87
C PRO A 3 -15.85 -10.69 6.12
N ASN A 4 -14.71 -11.11 6.67
CA ASN A 4 -13.98 -10.29 7.64
C ASN A 4 -13.18 -9.23 6.88
N ILE A 5 -13.31 -7.96 7.28
CA ILE A 5 -12.62 -6.84 6.65
C ILE A 5 -11.56 -6.31 7.61
N VAL A 6 -10.31 -6.21 7.14
CA VAL A 6 -9.20 -5.62 7.89
C VAL A 6 -8.69 -4.41 7.10
N LEU A 7 -8.72 -3.24 7.74
CA LEU A 7 -8.19 -2.00 7.17
C LEU A 7 -6.87 -1.65 7.86
N PHE A 8 -5.77 -1.71 7.10
CA PHE A 8 -4.49 -1.20 7.54
C PHE A 8 -4.33 0.25 7.11
N MET A 9 -3.97 1.12 8.05
CA MET A 9 -3.61 2.52 7.79
C MET A 9 -2.24 2.77 8.39
N THR A 10 -1.34 3.32 7.58
CA THR A 10 0.02 3.68 8.00
C THR A 10 0.10 5.18 8.25
N ASP A 11 0.91 5.59 9.22
CA ASP A 11 1.17 7.00 9.48
C ASP A 11 2.35 7.50 8.63
N GLN A 12 2.15 8.61 7.91
CA GLN A 12 3.14 9.29 7.06
C GLN A 12 3.88 8.44 6.01
N LEU A 13 3.34 7.28 5.61
CA LEU A 13 3.96 6.45 4.58
C LEU A 13 3.89 7.14 3.20
N ARG A 14 5.05 7.35 2.58
CA ARG A 14 5.12 7.82 1.20
C ARG A 14 4.84 6.69 0.22
N ARG A 15 4.15 7.01 -0.88
CA ARG A 15 3.90 6.07 -1.99
C ARG A 15 5.19 5.44 -2.52
N ASP A 16 6.21 6.27 -2.74
CA ASP A 16 7.49 5.85 -3.32
C ASP A 16 8.43 5.12 -2.33
N ALA A 17 7.97 4.83 -1.11
CA ALA A 17 8.72 4.03 -0.14
C ALA A 17 8.52 2.51 -0.31
N LEU A 18 7.57 2.08 -1.15
CA LEU A 18 7.24 0.66 -1.33
C LEU A 18 7.87 0.08 -2.60
N GLY A 19 8.33 -1.17 -2.52
CA GLY A 19 8.86 -1.92 -3.66
C GLY A 19 7.86 -2.04 -4.80
N CYS A 20 6.59 -2.29 -4.49
CA CYS A 20 5.52 -2.31 -5.48
C CYS A 20 5.23 -0.96 -6.15
N TYR A 21 5.81 0.15 -5.69
CA TYR A 21 5.79 1.44 -6.40
C TYR A 21 7.16 1.83 -6.99
N GLY A 22 8.10 0.88 -7.06
CA GLY A 22 9.39 1.05 -7.73
C GLY A 22 10.56 1.38 -6.80
N ASN A 23 10.41 1.26 -5.48
CA ASN A 23 11.54 1.47 -4.56
C ASN A 23 12.50 0.25 -4.57
N GLU A 24 13.77 0.47 -4.88
CA GLU A 24 14.78 -0.61 -4.93
C GLU A 24 15.56 -0.79 -3.60
N ILE A 25 15.40 0.14 -2.65
CA ILE A 25 16.16 0.18 -1.39
C ILE A 25 15.34 -0.41 -0.24
N CYS A 26 14.10 0.04 -0.09
CA CYS A 26 13.19 -0.39 0.96
C CYS A 26 12.63 -1.78 0.65
N LYS A 27 12.86 -2.74 1.54
CA LYS A 27 12.37 -4.11 1.37
C LYS A 27 10.98 -4.26 1.96
N THR A 28 9.96 -4.37 1.11
CA THR A 28 8.54 -4.48 1.52
C THR A 28 7.84 -5.75 1.02
N PRO A 29 8.45 -6.95 1.17
CA PRO A 29 8.02 -8.15 0.44
C PRO A 29 6.57 -8.57 0.71
N ASN A 30 6.04 -8.31 1.92
CA ASN A 30 4.65 -8.63 2.26
C ASN A 30 3.65 -7.69 1.58
N LEU A 31 3.97 -6.40 1.49
CA LEU A 31 3.13 -5.42 0.80
C LEU A 31 3.24 -5.60 -0.72
N ASP A 32 4.42 -5.98 -1.21
CA ASP A 32 4.65 -6.25 -2.62
C ASP A 32 3.85 -7.49 -3.07
N LYS A 33 3.84 -8.54 -2.25
CA LYS A 33 3.00 -9.72 -2.47
C LYS A 33 1.52 -9.39 -2.44
N LEU A 34 1.07 -8.61 -1.45
CA LEU A 34 -0.34 -8.18 -1.36
C LEU A 34 -0.77 -7.38 -2.60
N ALA A 35 0.09 -6.51 -3.10
CA ALA A 35 -0.17 -5.75 -4.33
C ALA A 35 -0.21 -6.64 -5.58
N ALA A 36 0.59 -7.72 -5.63
CA ALA A 36 0.61 -8.66 -6.76
C ALA A 36 -0.59 -9.63 -6.78
N GLU A 37 -1.12 -9.99 -5.61
CA GLU A 37 -2.27 -10.89 -5.46
C GLU A 37 -3.62 -10.16 -5.49
N GLY A 38 -3.61 -8.83 -5.46
CA GLY A 38 -4.78 -7.99 -5.36
C GLY A 38 -4.82 -6.85 -6.38
N ALA A 39 -5.46 -5.75 -5.99
CA ALA A 39 -5.49 -4.52 -6.77
C ALA A 39 -4.55 -3.48 -6.16
N ARG A 40 -3.77 -2.79 -7.00
CA ARG A 40 -2.90 -1.67 -6.63
C ARG A 40 -3.41 -0.41 -7.33
N PHE A 41 -3.58 0.68 -6.58
CA PHE A 41 -4.05 1.95 -7.11
C PHE A 41 -2.88 2.91 -7.33
N ASP A 42 -2.53 3.17 -8.59
CA ASP A 42 -1.42 4.07 -8.90
C ASP A 42 -1.75 5.56 -8.66
N GLN A 43 -3.04 5.90 -8.50
CA GLN A 43 -3.57 7.25 -8.31
C GLN A 43 -4.56 7.31 -7.12
N ALA A 44 -4.06 7.06 -5.90
CA ALA A 44 -4.81 7.17 -4.66
C ALA A 44 -4.43 8.45 -3.89
N TYR A 45 -5.43 9.23 -3.45
CA TYR A 45 -5.23 10.53 -2.82
C TYR A 45 -5.99 10.64 -1.50
N THR A 46 -5.36 11.29 -0.51
CA THR A 46 -6.06 11.78 0.69
C THR A 46 -6.72 13.12 0.37
N VAL A 47 -7.85 13.41 1.02
CA VAL A 47 -8.54 14.71 0.93
C VAL A 47 -7.86 15.79 1.77
N SER A 48 -7.02 15.40 2.74
CA SER A 48 -6.26 16.29 3.63
C SER A 48 -4.80 15.83 3.73
N PRO A 49 -3.82 16.75 3.60
CA PRO A 49 -2.40 16.42 3.77
C PRO A 49 -1.93 16.43 5.24
N VAL A 50 -2.85 16.64 6.19
CA VAL A 50 -2.62 16.68 7.64
C VAL A 50 -3.68 15.87 8.38
#